data_AF-A0A0B2UK91-F1
#
_entry.id   AF-A0A0B2UK91-F1
#
_cell.length_a   1.000
_cell.length_b   1.000
_cell.length_c   1.000
_cell.angle_alpha   90.00
_cell.angle_beta   90.00
_cell.angle_gamma   90.00
#
_symmetry.space_group_name_H-M   'P 1'
#
loop_
_entity.id
_entity.type
_entity.pdbx_description
1 polymer ?
#
loop_
_entity_poly.entity_id
_entity_poly.type
_entity_poly.pdbx_seq_one_letter_code
_entity_poly.pdbx_strand_id
1 'polypeptide(L)'
;MIYIPYKMLRDEVLKAEDQPWIVNQILHNCSDAIGFIDLYLKRNPECVQECFLKYYSKVSVDSQAILYEKCRVSVDNEEFEKRCMQMYCIERQSDVCLDVIRCSRSPRMMFKIVGKCFLEGINRLPDQDLFFTRCVVMALRSHTIEADDMSLLIKGVNKHFIDGRRKYYEHGAIVASVLMDSADFKIAAMEEAQKMLDDLPEHILCKYKCDFMNPNDVFCNYTRVENDVNEIRLLWKPRYLQDAIRIISEEKYRDKIEASFRCFRDLVQSATERVIQNRCKEALDVLICYDGCEEYKIDAISSLFERSFDYLVQDGLNSLFEAKTCLRHKLLLAFTFKRLVETGTYVNAKYLHENIKFMLSRADNVPNVLANVMWDAVFQGMRRIGKSPENHNGSARMCLNPI
;
A
#
# COMPACT_ATOMS: atom_id res chain seq x y z
N MET A 1 26.50 -28.17 -44.57
CA MET A 1 25.20 -27.63 -45.05
C MET A 1 24.59 -26.84 -43.90
N ILE A 2 24.24 -25.56 -43.90
CA ILE A 2 24.33 -24.41 -44.80
C ILE A 2 24.64 -23.24 -43.82
N TYR A 3 25.88 -22.72 -43.80
CA TYR A 3 26.32 -21.62 -42.89
C TYR A 3 26.56 -20.29 -43.64
N ILE A 4 26.23 -20.27 -44.92
CA ILE A 4 26.59 -19.22 -45.89
C ILE A 4 25.68 -17.98 -45.79
N PRO A 5 24.36 -18.08 -45.55
CA PRO A 5 23.50 -16.90 -45.45
C PRO A 5 23.87 -15.99 -44.27
N TYR A 6 24.21 -16.59 -43.11
CA TYR A 6 24.47 -15.85 -41.88
C TYR A 6 25.79 -15.05 -41.91
N LYS A 7 26.82 -15.57 -42.57
CA LYS A 7 28.11 -14.87 -42.70
C LYS A 7 28.00 -13.65 -43.60
N MET A 8 27.30 -13.78 -44.75
CA MET A 8 27.09 -12.67 -45.68
C MET A 8 26.26 -11.55 -45.03
N LEU A 9 25.19 -11.89 -44.32
CA LEU A 9 24.40 -10.90 -43.57
C LEU A 9 25.23 -10.17 -42.51
N ARG A 10 26.11 -10.88 -41.81
CA ARG A 10 26.99 -10.29 -40.80
C ARG A 10 27.96 -9.27 -41.40
N ASP A 11 28.56 -9.56 -42.54
CA ASP A 11 29.48 -8.64 -43.21
C ASP A 11 28.76 -7.37 -43.68
N GLU A 12 27.52 -7.50 -44.20
CA GLU A 12 26.68 -6.35 -44.56
C GLU A 12 26.29 -5.51 -43.33
N VAL A 13 25.97 -6.14 -42.20
CA VAL A 13 25.69 -5.43 -40.93
C VAL A 13 26.91 -4.66 -40.44
N LEU A 14 28.10 -5.25 -40.47
CA LEU A 14 29.34 -4.57 -40.07
C LEU A 14 29.62 -3.35 -40.96
N LYS A 15 29.43 -3.47 -42.28
CA LYS A 15 29.56 -2.32 -43.19
C LYS A 15 28.55 -1.22 -42.87
N ALA A 16 27.31 -1.59 -42.53
CA ALA A 16 26.26 -0.64 -42.17
C ALA A 16 26.50 0.02 -40.80
N GLU A 17 27.16 -0.66 -39.87
CA GLU A 17 27.62 -0.11 -38.59
C GLU A 17 28.69 0.98 -38.81
N ASP A 18 29.65 0.73 -39.70
CA ASP A 18 30.71 1.70 -40.04
C ASP A 18 30.22 2.86 -40.92
N GLN A 19 29.20 2.61 -41.76
CA GLN A 19 28.69 3.57 -42.75
C GLN A 19 27.15 3.61 -42.76
N PRO A 20 26.49 4.32 -41.84
CA PRO A 20 25.02 4.30 -41.75
C PRO A 20 24.28 4.72 -43.03
N TRP A 21 24.89 5.55 -43.89
CA TRP A 21 24.27 6.02 -45.15
C TRP A 21 24.08 4.93 -46.20
N ILE A 22 24.79 3.79 -46.12
CA ILE A 22 24.66 2.70 -47.11
C ILE A 22 23.50 1.74 -46.81
N VAL A 23 22.82 1.89 -45.67
CA VAL A 23 21.73 0.98 -45.25
C VAL A 23 20.66 0.81 -46.34
N ASN A 24 20.24 1.91 -46.98
CA ASN A 24 19.25 1.84 -48.07
C ASN A 24 19.77 1.08 -49.30
N GLN A 25 21.05 1.22 -49.61
CA GLN A 25 21.69 0.49 -50.71
C GLN A 25 21.76 -1.01 -50.39
N ILE A 26 22.10 -1.36 -49.15
CA ILE A 26 22.11 -2.77 -48.69
C ILE A 26 20.71 -3.36 -48.77
N LEU A 27 19.68 -2.65 -48.28
CA LEU A 27 18.30 -3.14 -48.34
C LEU A 27 17.81 -3.40 -49.77
N HIS A 28 18.26 -2.60 -50.76
CA HIS A 28 17.90 -2.80 -52.15
C HIS A 28 18.61 -3.99 -52.81
N ASN A 29 19.84 -4.29 -52.37
CA ASN A 29 20.70 -5.30 -53.00
C ASN A 29 20.72 -6.64 -52.23
N CYS A 30 20.26 -6.65 -50.98
CA CYS A 30 20.28 -7.83 -50.12
C CYS A 30 19.13 -8.78 -50.49
N SER A 31 19.47 -10.06 -50.72
CA SER A 31 18.48 -11.10 -51.00
C SER A 31 17.61 -11.44 -49.79
N ASP A 32 18.10 -11.22 -48.57
CA ASP A 32 17.39 -11.42 -47.31
C ASP A 32 17.36 -10.12 -46.49
N ALA A 33 16.58 -9.15 -46.98
CA ALA A 33 16.41 -7.86 -46.31
C ALA A 33 15.83 -8.00 -44.88
N ILE A 34 14.96 -9.00 -44.63
CA ILE A 34 14.36 -9.22 -43.30
C ILE A 34 15.44 -9.70 -42.32
N GLY A 35 16.22 -10.71 -42.70
CA GLY A 35 17.31 -11.23 -41.88
C GLY A 35 18.40 -10.20 -41.61
N PHE A 36 18.69 -9.32 -42.59
CA PHE A 36 19.59 -8.18 -42.39
C PHE A 36 19.06 -7.21 -41.32
N ILE A 37 17.80 -6.78 -41.43
CA ILE A 37 17.19 -5.84 -40.48
C ILE A 37 17.17 -6.45 -39.07
N ASP A 38 16.79 -7.72 -38.95
CA ASP A 38 16.75 -8.42 -37.66
C ASP A 38 18.14 -8.48 -37.01
N LEU A 39 19.17 -8.82 -37.77
CA LEU A 39 20.54 -8.89 -37.25
C LEU A 39 21.07 -7.50 -36.90
N TYR A 40 20.79 -6.50 -37.73
CA TYR A 40 21.23 -5.12 -37.51
C TYR A 40 20.62 -4.55 -36.23
N LEU A 41 19.30 -4.65 -36.07
CA LEU A 41 18.59 -4.12 -34.90
C LEU A 41 19.00 -4.83 -33.60
N LYS A 42 19.19 -6.14 -33.62
CA LYS A 42 19.67 -6.90 -32.45
C LYS A 42 21.06 -6.48 -32.00
N ARG A 43 21.92 -6.06 -32.92
CA ARG A 43 23.27 -5.56 -32.61
C ARG A 43 23.27 -4.09 -32.22
N ASN A 44 22.40 -3.28 -32.83
CA ASN A 44 22.37 -1.83 -32.70
C ASN A 44 20.96 -1.33 -32.35
N PRO A 45 20.42 -1.68 -31.16
CA PRO A 45 19.02 -1.42 -30.83
C PRO A 45 18.72 0.07 -30.59
N GLU A 46 19.72 0.95 -30.60
CA GLU A 46 19.56 2.41 -30.50
C GLU A 46 19.64 3.11 -31.88
N CYS A 47 20.17 2.43 -32.90
CA CYS A 47 20.43 2.98 -34.22
C CYS A 47 19.30 2.67 -35.22
N VAL A 48 18.06 2.97 -34.85
CA VAL A 48 16.89 2.66 -35.70
C VAL A 48 16.83 3.57 -36.92
N GLN A 49 16.87 2.98 -38.11
CA GLN A 49 16.70 3.68 -39.39
C GLN A 49 15.22 3.74 -39.79
N GLU A 50 14.77 4.88 -40.29
CA GLU A 50 13.36 5.10 -40.67
C GLU A 50 12.91 4.17 -41.81
N CYS A 51 13.83 3.77 -42.69
CA CYS A 51 13.54 2.83 -43.77
C CYS A 51 13.13 1.42 -43.28
N PHE A 52 13.53 1.04 -42.05
CA PHE A 52 13.16 -0.26 -41.46
C PHE A 52 11.67 -0.34 -41.11
N LEU A 53 11.00 0.79 -40.88
CA LEU A 53 9.58 0.82 -40.49
C LEU A 53 8.67 0.18 -41.55
N LYS A 54 9.07 0.18 -42.82
CA LYS A 54 8.34 -0.47 -43.93
C LYS A 54 8.30 -2.00 -43.79
N TYR A 55 9.17 -2.58 -42.96
CA TYR A 55 9.29 -4.02 -42.73
C TYR A 55 8.73 -4.45 -41.37
N TYR A 56 8.11 -3.53 -40.62
CA TYR A 56 7.66 -3.76 -39.24
C TYR A 56 6.90 -5.08 -39.05
N SER A 57 5.92 -5.39 -39.89
CA SER A 57 5.12 -6.62 -39.78
C SER A 57 5.83 -7.90 -40.22
N LYS A 58 7.04 -7.81 -40.79
CA LYS A 58 7.78 -8.93 -41.40
C LYS A 58 9.00 -9.37 -40.59
N VAL A 59 9.51 -8.52 -39.70
CA VAL A 59 10.68 -8.80 -38.87
C VAL A 59 10.31 -9.57 -37.60
N SER A 60 11.30 -10.13 -36.91
CA SER A 60 11.07 -10.86 -35.66
C SER A 60 10.47 -9.99 -34.56
N VAL A 61 9.82 -10.62 -33.57
CA VAL A 61 9.19 -9.94 -32.42
C VAL A 61 10.18 -9.04 -31.66
N ASP A 62 11.43 -9.47 -31.49
CA ASP A 62 12.47 -8.65 -30.86
C ASP A 62 12.72 -7.35 -31.63
N SER A 63 12.81 -7.44 -32.95
CA SER A 63 13.03 -6.28 -33.81
C SER A 63 11.79 -5.41 -33.89
N GLN A 64 10.60 -5.99 -33.90
CA GLN A 64 9.34 -5.25 -33.76
C GLN A 64 9.33 -4.45 -32.46
N ALA A 65 9.76 -5.05 -31.35
CA ALA A 65 9.85 -4.34 -30.08
C ALA A 65 10.80 -3.15 -30.18
N ILE A 66 12.00 -3.30 -30.77
CA ILE A 66 12.94 -2.18 -30.98
C ILE A 66 12.33 -1.08 -31.85
N LEU A 67 11.67 -1.45 -32.95
CA LEU A 67 11.05 -0.49 -33.87
C LEU A 67 9.84 0.23 -33.26
N TYR A 68 9.18 -0.38 -32.25
CA TYR A 68 8.01 0.19 -31.59
C TYR A 68 8.28 1.58 -31.01
N GLU A 69 9.48 1.81 -30.45
CA GLU A 69 9.88 3.11 -29.91
C GLU A 69 9.73 4.26 -30.93
N LYS A 70 9.94 3.97 -32.22
CA LYS A 70 9.82 4.93 -33.32
C LYS A 70 8.42 4.94 -33.95
N CYS A 71 7.82 3.79 -34.23
CA CYS A 71 6.53 3.75 -34.96
C CYS A 71 5.30 3.85 -34.08
N ARG A 72 5.38 3.44 -32.81
CA ARG A 72 4.25 3.37 -31.86
C ARG A 72 3.04 2.59 -32.38
N VAL A 73 3.28 1.66 -33.30
CA VAL A 73 2.25 0.78 -33.87
C VAL A 73 2.21 -0.50 -33.05
N SER A 74 1.10 -0.78 -32.38
CA SER A 74 0.92 -2.04 -31.64
C SER A 74 0.72 -3.21 -32.61
N VAL A 75 1.36 -4.35 -32.34
CA VAL A 75 1.06 -5.63 -33.01
C VAL A 75 0.12 -6.44 -32.12
N ASP A 76 -0.89 -7.06 -32.71
CA ASP A 76 -1.80 -7.98 -32.01
C ASP A 76 -1.11 -9.32 -31.73
N ASN A 77 -0.18 -9.32 -30.79
CA ASN A 77 0.63 -10.48 -30.43
C ASN A 77 1.09 -10.35 -28.97
N GLU A 78 0.67 -11.31 -28.14
CA GLU A 78 1.00 -11.31 -26.70
C GLU A 78 2.52 -11.41 -26.43
N GLU A 79 3.26 -12.16 -27.26
CA GLU A 79 4.72 -12.27 -27.10
C GLU A 79 5.42 -10.94 -27.44
N PHE A 80 4.86 -10.19 -28.39
CA PHE A 80 5.32 -8.82 -28.67
C PHE A 80 5.06 -7.89 -27.49
N GLU A 81 3.85 -7.89 -26.92
CA GLU A 81 3.55 -7.06 -25.74
C GLU A 81 4.47 -7.40 -24.57
N LYS A 82 4.65 -8.69 -24.30
CA LYS A 82 5.55 -9.18 -23.25
C LYS A 82 7.00 -8.77 -23.51
N ARG A 83 7.49 -8.83 -24.74
CA ARG A 83 8.85 -8.38 -25.08
C ARG A 83 8.99 -6.87 -24.91
N CYS A 84 8.00 -6.08 -25.32
CA CYS A 84 7.95 -4.64 -25.08
C CYS A 84 7.97 -4.31 -23.58
N MET A 85 7.20 -5.03 -22.76
CA MET A 85 7.23 -4.87 -21.30
C MET A 85 8.61 -5.20 -20.72
N GLN A 86 9.24 -6.30 -21.13
CA GLN A 86 10.60 -6.63 -20.68
C GLN A 86 11.61 -5.55 -21.06
N MET A 87 11.61 -5.12 -22.32
CA MET A 87 12.57 -4.15 -22.85
C MET A 87 12.37 -2.77 -22.22
N TYR A 88 11.15 -2.23 -22.23
CA TYR A 88 10.90 -0.85 -21.85
C TYR A 88 10.60 -0.68 -20.36
N CYS A 89 9.95 -1.64 -19.70
CA CYS A 89 9.64 -1.54 -18.26
C CYS A 89 10.78 -2.07 -17.39
N ILE A 90 11.40 -3.21 -17.75
CA ILE A 90 12.37 -3.87 -16.87
C ILE A 90 13.81 -3.48 -17.22
N GLU A 91 14.21 -3.64 -18.48
CA GLU A 91 15.59 -3.46 -18.94
C GLU A 91 15.96 -1.96 -19.02
N ARG A 92 15.13 -1.15 -19.68
CA ARG A 92 15.42 0.27 -19.95
C ARG A 92 14.78 1.27 -19.00
N GLN A 93 13.70 0.89 -18.30
CA GLN A 93 12.90 1.80 -17.47
C GLN A 93 12.55 3.12 -18.20
N SER A 94 12.06 2.98 -19.43
CA SER A 94 11.76 4.09 -20.34
C SER A 94 10.27 4.42 -20.32
N ASP A 95 9.91 5.70 -20.48
CA ASP A 95 8.52 6.15 -20.56
C ASP A 95 7.74 5.54 -21.74
N VAL A 96 8.43 4.95 -22.73
CA VAL A 96 7.85 4.10 -23.77
C VAL A 96 6.94 3.02 -23.16
N CYS A 97 7.31 2.49 -21.97
CA CYS A 97 6.53 1.47 -21.30
C CYS A 97 5.12 1.95 -20.91
N LEU A 98 4.91 3.24 -20.65
CA LEU A 98 3.60 3.76 -20.28
C LEU A 98 2.62 3.69 -21.46
N ASP A 99 3.12 3.90 -22.69
CA ASP A 99 2.35 3.68 -23.91
C ASP A 99 2.05 2.19 -24.13
N VAL A 100 3.02 1.30 -23.86
CA VAL A 100 2.82 -0.16 -23.94
C VAL A 100 1.74 -0.59 -22.95
N ILE A 101 1.82 -0.13 -21.70
CA ILE A 101 0.84 -0.41 -20.64
C ILE A 101 -0.53 0.07 -21.09
N ARG A 102 -0.67 1.33 -21.52
CA ARG A 102 -1.96 1.89 -21.93
C ARG A 102 -2.62 1.11 -23.07
N CYS A 103 -1.83 0.61 -24.02
CA CYS A 103 -2.33 -0.07 -25.21
C CYS A 103 -2.36 -1.60 -25.09
N SER A 104 -1.95 -2.18 -23.95
CA SER A 104 -1.86 -3.63 -23.77
C SER A 104 -3.22 -4.29 -23.90
N ARG A 105 -3.28 -5.39 -24.67
CA ARG A 105 -4.47 -6.22 -24.84
C ARG A 105 -4.48 -7.43 -23.92
N SER A 106 -3.37 -7.69 -23.22
CA SER A 106 -3.27 -8.73 -22.19
C SER A 106 -3.03 -8.10 -20.80
N PRO A 107 -4.07 -7.49 -20.17
CA PRO A 107 -3.95 -6.84 -18.86
C PRO A 107 -3.36 -7.75 -17.79
N ARG A 108 -3.75 -9.04 -17.77
CA ARG A 108 -3.26 -10.04 -16.81
C ARG A 108 -1.74 -10.22 -16.88
N MET A 109 -1.19 -10.36 -18.09
CA MET A 109 0.25 -10.48 -18.29
C MET A 109 0.96 -9.19 -17.88
N MET A 110 0.40 -8.03 -18.25
CA MET A 110 0.92 -6.71 -17.90
C MET A 110 0.94 -6.50 -16.37
N PHE A 111 -0.18 -6.72 -15.68
CA PHE A 111 -0.30 -6.58 -14.21
C PHE A 111 0.65 -7.52 -13.47
N LYS A 112 0.81 -8.76 -13.94
CA LYS A 112 1.78 -9.70 -13.37
C LYS A 112 3.22 -9.19 -13.47
N ILE A 113 3.60 -8.55 -14.58
CA ILE A 113 4.93 -7.96 -14.75
C ILE A 113 5.11 -6.74 -13.86
N VAL A 114 4.25 -5.72 -13.99
CA VAL A 114 4.40 -4.47 -13.24
C VAL A 114 4.24 -4.69 -11.73
N GLY A 115 3.32 -5.56 -11.34
CA GLY A 115 3.08 -5.89 -9.93
C GLY A 115 4.24 -6.65 -9.30
N LYS A 116 4.91 -7.54 -10.06
CA LYS A 116 6.13 -8.20 -9.58
C LYS A 116 7.28 -7.19 -9.42
N CYS A 117 7.46 -6.31 -10.40
CA CYS A 117 8.49 -5.28 -10.34
C CYS A 117 8.27 -4.32 -9.16
N PHE A 118 7.02 -3.91 -8.92
CA PHE A 118 6.65 -3.10 -7.77
C PHE A 118 6.89 -3.84 -6.44
N LEU A 119 6.46 -5.10 -6.32
CA LEU A 119 6.69 -5.91 -5.12
C LEU A 119 8.18 -6.05 -4.75
N GLU A 120 9.06 -6.08 -5.75
CA GLU A 120 10.51 -6.15 -5.60
C GLU A 120 11.17 -4.77 -5.51
N GLY A 121 10.42 -3.69 -5.77
CA GLY A 121 10.90 -2.31 -5.90
C GLY A 121 11.49 -1.73 -4.62
N ILE A 122 11.03 -2.18 -3.44
CA ILE A 122 11.61 -1.80 -2.14
C ILE A 122 13.11 -2.10 -2.00
N ASN A 123 13.62 -3.06 -2.78
CA ASN A 123 15.04 -3.46 -2.79
C ASN A 123 15.86 -2.63 -3.79
N ARG A 124 15.24 -1.71 -4.51
CA ARG A 124 15.84 -0.86 -5.55
C ARG A 124 15.99 0.57 -5.05
N LEU A 125 16.64 1.41 -5.84
CA LEU A 125 16.74 2.84 -5.57
C LEU A 125 15.33 3.49 -5.61
N PRO A 126 15.09 4.55 -4.81
CA PRO A 126 13.77 5.20 -4.75
C PRO A 126 13.26 5.65 -6.12
N ASP A 127 14.11 6.17 -7.00
CA ASP A 127 13.68 6.62 -8.34
C ASP A 127 13.23 5.46 -9.24
N GLN A 128 13.84 4.28 -9.09
CA GLN A 128 13.42 3.07 -9.81
C GLN A 128 12.11 2.53 -9.26
N ASP A 129 11.92 2.61 -7.94
CA ASP A 129 10.67 2.22 -7.29
C ASP A 129 9.52 3.17 -7.67
N LEU A 130 9.80 4.47 -7.73
CA LEU A 130 8.88 5.47 -8.26
C LEU A 130 8.51 5.15 -9.72
N PHE A 131 9.48 4.78 -10.56
CA PHE A 131 9.20 4.35 -11.93
C PHE A 131 8.17 3.20 -11.99
N PHE A 132 8.33 2.16 -11.18
CA PHE A 132 7.36 1.05 -11.14
C PHE A 132 6.03 1.45 -10.53
N THR A 133 6.02 2.37 -9.56
CA THR A 133 4.81 2.98 -9.02
C THR A 133 4.00 3.65 -10.12
N ARG A 134 4.66 4.45 -10.98
CA ARG A 134 4.01 5.08 -12.15
C ARG A 134 3.43 4.04 -13.12
N CYS A 135 4.18 2.97 -13.38
CA CYS A 135 3.71 1.88 -14.24
C CYS A 135 2.44 1.23 -13.69
N VAL A 136 2.38 0.95 -12.38
CA VAL A 136 1.21 0.38 -11.71
C VAL A 136 0.03 1.36 -11.77
N VAL A 137 0.24 2.65 -11.48
CA VAL A 137 -0.83 3.66 -11.57
C VAL A 137 -1.36 3.75 -13.00
N MET A 138 -0.48 3.76 -14.02
CA MET A 138 -0.89 3.77 -15.43
C MET A 138 -1.71 2.54 -15.81
N ALA A 139 -1.30 1.37 -15.31
CA ALA A 139 -2.00 0.11 -15.52
C ALA A 139 -3.41 0.15 -14.95
N LEU A 140 -3.55 0.59 -13.69
CA LEU A 140 -4.85 0.73 -13.01
C LEU A 140 -5.75 1.80 -13.63
N ARG A 141 -5.18 2.82 -14.29
CA ARG A 141 -5.97 3.81 -15.07
C ARG A 141 -6.51 3.26 -16.37
N SER A 142 -5.75 2.39 -17.02
CA SER A 142 -6.01 2.00 -18.40
C SER A 142 -6.80 0.68 -18.49
N HIS A 143 -6.74 -0.14 -17.44
CA HIS A 143 -7.23 -1.52 -17.47
C HIS A 143 -7.94 -1.93 -16.18
N THR A 144 -8.87 -2.87 -16.31
CA THR A 144 -9.47 -3.56 -15.17
C THR A 144 -8.53 -4.65 -14.66
N ILE A 145 -8.39 -4.75 -13.33
CA ILE A 145 -7.54 -5.74 -12.67
C ILE A 145 -8.37 -6.92 -12.15
N GLU A 146 -7.85 -8.14 -12.30
CA GLU A 146 -8.44 -9.36 -11.74
C GLU A 146 -8.00 -9.59 -10.28
N ALA A 147 -8.75 -10.39 -9.53
CA ALA A 147 -8.52 -10.64 -8.10
C ALA A 147 -7.11 -11.21 -7.79
N ASP A 148 -6.64 -12.16 -8.61
CA ASP A 148 -5.31 -12.77 -8.44
C ASP A 148 -4.18 -11.74 -8.55
N ASP A 149 -4.30 -10.82 -9.51
CA ASP A 149 -3.31 -9.76 -9.75
C ASP A 149 -3.40 -8.66 -8.69
N MET A 150 -4.59 -8.38 -8.17
CA MET A 150 -4.81 -7.46 -7.06
C MET A 150 -4.08 -7.93 -5.79
N SER A 151 -4.11 -9.23 -5.49
CA SER A 151 -3.36 -9.81 -4.36
C SER A 151 -1.85 -9.54 -4.43
N LEU A 152 -1.29 -9.53 -5.64
CA LEU A 152 0.13 -9.20 -5.85
C LEU A 152 0.42 -7.73 -5.52
N LEU A 153 -0.43 -6.81 -5.97
CA LEU A 153 -0.27 -5.37 -5.68
C LEU A 153 -0.49 -5.06 -4.21
N ILE A 154 -1.48 -5.67 -3.56
CA ILE A 154 -1.71 -5.51 -2.11
C ILE A 154 -0.48 -5.96 -1.31
N LYS A 155 0.14 -7.09 -1.68
CA LYS A 155 1.41 -7.52 -1.07
C LYS A 155 2.53 -6.50 -1.28
N GLY A 156 2.58 -5.90 -2.47
CA GLY A 156 3.49 -4.79 -2.79
C GLY A 156 3.29 -3.61 -1.85
N VAL A 157 2.05 -3.10 -1.75
CA VAL A 157 1.68 -2.00 -0.85
C VAL A 157 2.06 -2.31 0.59
N ASN A 158 1.75 -3.51 1.08
CA ASN A 158 2.05 -3.89 2.47
C ASN A 158 3.56 -3.88 2.74
N LYS A 159 4.37 -4.35 1.80
CA LYS A 159 5.84 -4.28 1.93
C LYS A 159 6.35 -2.84 1.98
N HIS A 160 5.81 -1.94 1.17
CA HIS A 160 6.17 -0.52 1.18
C HIS A 160 5.81 0.16 2.50
N PHE A 161 4.67 -0.20 3.10
CA PHE A 161 4.29 0.31 4.42
C PHE A 161 5.18 -0.21 5.55
N ILE A 162 5.57 -1.49 5.49
CA ILE A 162 6.45 -2.11 6.50
C ILE A 162 7.88 -1.55 6.44
N ASP A 163 8.37 -1.20 5.24
CA ASP A 163 9.74 -0.70 5.03
C ASP A 163 10.08 0.53 5.88
N GLY A 164 9.10 1.43 6.09
CA GLY A 164 9.22 2.57 7.00
C GLY A 164 10.05 3.76 6.48
N ARG A 165 10.77 3.63 5.36
CA ARG A 165 11.40 4.80 4.69
C ARG A 165 10.32 5.61 3.98
N ARG A 166 10.31 6.93 4.23
CA ARG A 166 9.27 7.86 3.76
C ARG A 166 8.91 7.71 2.28
N LYS A 167 9.90 7.67 1.38
CA LYS A 167 9.67 7.59 -0.08
C LYS A 167 8.89 6.32 -0.48
N TYR A 168 9.35 5.16 -0.02
CA TYR A 168 8.69 3.90 -0.30
C TYR A 168 7.30 3.84 0.33
N TYR A 169 7.13 4.39 1.55
CA TYR A 169 5.80 4.53 2.15
C TYR A 169 4.86 5.37 1.26
N GLU A 170 5.32 6.53 0.76
CA GLU A 170 4.54 7.39 -0.13
C GLU A 170 4.18 6.65 -1.44
N HIS A 171 5.10 5.89 -2.02
CA HIS A 171 4.83 5.05 -3.20
C HIS A 171 3.74 4.00 -2.94
N GLY A 172 3.82 3.31 -1.80
CA GLY A 172 2.79 2.38 -1.35
C GLY A 172 1.44 3.05 -1.16
N ALA A 173 1.42 4.25 -0.58
CA ALA A 173 0.20 5.02 -0.34
C ALA A 173 -0.44 5.53 -1.64
N ILE A 174 0.37 5.93 -2.62
CA ILE A 174 -0.10 6.29 -3.96
C ILE A 174 -0.81 5.08 -4.60
N VAL A 175 -0.16 3.92 -4.68
CA VAL A 175 -0.79 2.72 -5.27
C VAL A 175 -2.04 2.29 -4.48
N ALA A 176 -2.00 2.34 -3.15
CA ALA A 176 -3.15 2.01 -2.30
C ALA A 176 -4.34 2.95 -2.54
N SER A 177 -4.09 4.25 -2.68
CA SER A 177 -5.13 5.25 -2.96
C SER A 177 -5.83 4.98 -4.29
N VAL A 178 -5.05 4.56 -5.30
CA VAL A 178 -5.58 4.22 -6.64
C VAL A 178 -6.36 2.91 -6.60
N LEU A 179 -5.83 1.90 -5.92
CA LEU A 179 -6.48 0.58 -5.82
C LEU A 179 -7.81 0.62 -5.06
N MET A 180 -7.88 1.44 -4.01
CA MET A 180 -9.04 1.49 -3.11
C MET A 180 -9.97 2.66 -3.36
N ASP A 181 -9.63 3.53 -4.32
CA ASP A 181 -10.36 4.77 -4.62
C ASP A 181 -10.64 5.58 -3.34
N SER A 182 -9.60 5.77 -2.52
CA SER A 182 -9.70 6.40 -1.19
C SER A 182 -8.82 7.63 -1.05
N ALA A 183 -9.43 8.71 -0.58
CA ALA A 183 -8.77 9.95 -0.22
C ALA A 183 -8.07 9.91 1.16
N ASP A 184 -8.22 8.81 1.92
CA ASP A 184 -7.74 8.72 3.31
C ASP A 184 -6.22 8.80 3.42
N PHE A 185 -5.51 8.48 2.34
CA PHE A 185 -4.04 8.53 2.27
C PHE A 185 -3.47 9.94 2.14
N LYS A 186 -4.28 10.97 1.88
CA LYS A 186 -3.84 12.37 1.75
C LYS A 186 -2.65 12.56 0.79
N ILE A 187 -2.69 11.84 -0.33
CA ILE A 187 -1.64 11.83 -1.38
C ILE A 187 -1.29 13.21 -1.93
N ALA A 188 -2.22 14.16 -1.90
CA ALA A 188 -2.00 15.54 -2.34
C ALA A 188 -0.90 16.28 -1.56
N ALA A 189 -0.56 15.82 -0.35
CA ALA A 189 0.52 16.40 0.47
C ALA A 189 1.86 15.66 0.32
N MET A 190 1.92 14.59 -0.49
CA MET A 190 3.11 13.74 -0.65
C MET A 190 4.04 14.29 -1.73
N GLU A 191 5.34 14.25 -1.47
CA GLU A 191 6.37 14.77 -2.36
C GLU A 191 6.55 13.84 -3.57
N GLU A 192 6.55 12.53 -3.34
CA GLU A 192 6.67 11.55 -4.41
C GLU A 192 5.43 11.51 -5.32
N ALA A 193 4.26 11.90 -4.80
CA ALA A 193 3.05 12.05 -5.61
C ALA A 193 3.19 13.23 -6.58
N GLN A 194 3.68 14.38 -6.12
CA GLN A 194 3.95 15.52 -7.00
C GLN A 194 5.02 15.19 -8.04
N LYS A 195 6.11 14.56 -7.62
CA LYS A 195 7.19 14.13 -8.53
C LYS A 195 6.70 13.18 -9.61
N MET A 196 5.83 12.23 -9.25
CA MET A 196 5.18 11.36 -10.23
C MET A 196 4.40 12.14 -11.28
N LEU A 197 3.69 13.20 -10.89
CA LEU A 197 2.92 14.04 -11.82
C LEU A 197 3.83 14.82 -12.76
N ASP A 198 4.89 15.41 -12.21
CA ASP A 198 5.85 16.21 -12.98
C ASP A 198 6.59 15.37 -14.02
N ASP A 199 6.84 14.08 -13.73
CA ASP A 199 7.56 13.18 -14.62
C ASP A 199 6.64 12.46 -15.65
N LEU A 200 5.33 12.73 -15.69
CA LEU A 200 4.43 12.12 -16.67
C LEU A 200 4.55 12.80 -18.05
N PRO A 201 4.75 12.04 -19.15
CA PRO A 201 4.83 12.61 -20.49
C PRO A 201 3.59 13.42 -20.88
N GLU A 202 3.78 14.58 -21.53
CA GLU A 202 2.69 15.47 -21.94
C GLU A 202 1.64 14.80 -22.83
N HIS A 203 2.01 13.85 -23.69
CA HIS A 203 1.07 13.16 -24.56
C HIS A 203 0.15 12.18 -23.79
N ILE A 204 0.54 11.81 -22.58
CA ILE A 204 -0.29 11.08 -21.62
C ILE A 204 -1.25 12.05 -20.90
N LEU A 205 -0.78 13.28 -20.61
CA LEU A 205 -1.56 14.33 -19.94
C LEU A 205 -2.55 15.06 -20.86
N CYS A 206 -2.25 15.21 -22.16
CA CYS A 206 -2.96 16.08 -23.11
C CYS A 206 -4.44 15.71 -23.36
N LYS A 207 -4.89 14.51 -23.01
CA LYS A 207 -6.33 14.17 -23.06
C LYS A 207 -7.14 14.72 -21.87
N TYR A 208 -6.45 15.19 -20.82
CA TYR A 208 -7.07 15.65 -19.57
C TYR A 208 -6.41 16.94 -19.03
N LYS A 209 -5.79 17.76 -19.89
CA LYS A 209 -5.09 19.01 -19.49
C LYS A 209 -5.95 19.98 -18.68
N CYS A 210 -7.28 19.85 -18.71
CA CYS A 210 -8.19 20.66 -17.89
C CYS A 210 -8.41 20.12 -16.45
N ASP A 211 -8.10 18.85 -16.17
CA ASP A 211 -8.38 18.21 -14.88
C ASP A 211 -7.11 18.04 -14.02
N PHE A 212 -5.91 18.22 -14.56
CA PHE A 212 -4.65 17.88 -13.87
C PHE A 212 -4.12 18.91 -12.86
N MET A 213 -4.85 19.98 -12.54
CA MET A 213 -4.36 21.02 -11.62
C MET A 213 -4.45 20.64 -10.13
N ASN A 214 -5.16 19.56 -9.81
CA ASN A 214 -5.28 19.03 -8.45
C ASN A 214 -4.80 17.58 -8.44
N PRO A 215 -3.88 17.17 -7.54
CA PRO A 215 -3.48 15.78 -7.40
C PRO A 215 -4.68 14.85 -7.29
N ASN A 216 -5.74 15.25 -6.57
CA ASN A 216 -6.94 14.43 -6.42
C ASN A 216 -7.62 14.10 -7.77
N ASP A 217 -7.62 15.02 -8.73
CA ASP A 217 -8.28 14.82 -10.04
C ASP A 217 -7.51 13.82 -10.94
N VAL A 218 -6.19 13.67 -10.73
CA VAL A 218 -5.39 12.56 -11.30
C VAL A 218 -5.96 11.22 -10.86
N PHE A 219 -6.47 11.19 -9.62
CA PHE A 219 -6.96 10.01 -8.94
C PHE A 219 -8.50 9.88 -8.93
N CYS A 220 -9.26 10.79 -9.56
CA CYS A 220 -10.73 10.77 -9.51
C CYS A 220 -11.41 10.23 -10.77
N ASN A 221 -10.67 9.98 -11.86
CA ASN A 221 -11.24 9.58 -13.16
C ASN A 221 -10.90 8.13 -13.56
N TYR A 222 -10.84 7.21 -12.59
CA TYR A 222 -10.66 5.79 -12.87
C TYR A 222 -11.93 5.20 -13.46
N THR A 223 -11.80 4.39 -14.52
CA THR A 223 -12.87 3.49 -14.93
C THR A 223 -13.23 2.71 -13.69
N ARG A 224 -14.46 2.92 -13.18
CA ARG A 224 -14.97 2.25 -11.99
C ARG A 224 -14.53 0.80 -12.12
N VAL A 225 -13.67 0.35 -11.21
CA VAL A 225 -13.50 -1.08 -11.00
C VAL A 225 -14.91 -1.49 -10.63
N GLU A 226 -15.65 -2.00 -11.63
CA GLU A 226 -16.70 -2.95 -11.34
C GLU A 226 -15.92 -4.06 -10.67
N ASN A 227 -15.80 -3.90 -9.35
CA ASN A 227 -15.50 -5.01 -8.49
C ASN A 227 -16.42 -6.07 -9.04
N ASP A 228 -15.84 -7.16 -9.54
CA ASP A 228 -16.59 -8.38 -9.54
C ASP A 228 -16.86 -8.58 -8.05
N VAL A 229 -18.03 -8.11 -7.60
CA VAL A 229 -18.61 -8.33 -6.27
C VAL A 229 -18.97 -9.82 -6.18
N ASN A 230 -18.11 -10.67 -6.73
CA ASN A 230 -18.15 -12.11 -6.91
C ASN A 230 -16.87 -12.76 -6.35
N GLU A 231 -15.87 -12.00 -5.88
CA GLU A 231 -15.36 -12.31 -4.54
C GLU A 231 -16.35 -11.81 -3.48
N ILE A 232 -17.57 -12.35 -3.54
CA ILE A 232 -18.26 -12.78 -2.33
C ILE A 232 -17.41 -13.94 -1.75
N ARG A 233 -16.18 -13.65 -1.29
CA ARG A 233 -15.89 -14.10 0.07
C ARG A 233 -16.98 -13.39 0.83
N LEU A 234 -18.04 -14.11 1.18
CA LEU A 234 -19.03 -13.61 2.14
C LEU A 234 -18.17 -12.97 3.21
N LEU A 235 -18.11 -11.62 3.26
CA LEU A 235 -17.32 -10.85 4.21
C LEU A 235 -18.03 -11.10 5.51
N TRP A 236 -17.76 -12.28 6.02
CA TRP A 236 -18.42 -12.83 7.14
C TRP A 236 -17.89 -11.99 8.26
N LYS A 237 -18.75 -11.14 8.77
CA LYS A 237 -18.52 -10.35 9.96
C LYS A 237 -19.47 -10.88 11.01
N PRO A 238 -18.98 -11.11 12.24
CA PRO A 238 -19.89 -11.32 13.35
C PRO A 238 -20.90 -10.16 13.40
N ARG A 239 -22.17 -10.48 13.64
CA ARG A 239 -23.22 -9.45 13.79
C ARG A 239 -23.31 -8.95 15.23
N TYR A 240 -22.89 -9.79 16.17
CA TYR A 240 -23.01 -9.53 17.59
C TYR A 240 -21.68 -9.76 18.29
N LEU A 241 -21.43 -9.02 19.38
CA LEU A 241 -20.23 -9.15 20.21
C LEU A 241 -20.04 -10.59 20.71
N GLN A 242 -21.12 -11.27 21.09
CA GLN A 242 -21.06 -12.66 21.57
C GLN A 242 -20.59 -13.63 20.49
N ASP A 243 -20.91 -13.36 19.22
CA ASP A 243 -20.39 -14.17 18.12
C ASP A 243 -18.88 -13.99 18.04
N ALA A 244 -18.38 -12.75 18.02
CA ALA A 244 -16.94 -12.44 17.98
C ALA A 244 -16.17 -13.14 19.10
N ILE A 245 -16.65 -13.04 20.34
CA ILE A 245 -16.04 -13.70 21.51
C ILE A 245 -15.96 -15.21 21.29
N ARG A 246 -17.07 -15.85 20.88
CA ARG A 246 -17.11 -17.30 20.62
C ARG A 246 -16.13 -17.71 19.53
N ILE A 247 -16.04 -16.95 18.44
CA ILE A 247 -15.18 -17.29 17.29
C ILE A 247 -13.70 -17.23 17.67
N ILE A 248 -13.30 -16.19 18.40
CA ILE A 248 -11.94 -16.02 18.87
C ILE A 248 -11.62 -17.14 19.87
N SER A 249 -12.51 -17.41 20.82
CA SER A 249 -12.33 -18.46 21.83
C SER A 249 -12.27 -19.88 21.24
N GLU A 250 -12.99 -20.17 20.15
CA GLU A 250 -13.00 -21.49 19.54
C GLU A 250 -11.76 -21.76 18.67
N GLU A 251 -11.07 -20.71 18.21
CA GLU A 251 -9.85 -20.77 17.40
C GLU A 251 -9.94 -21.61 16.10
N LYS A 252 -11.14 -21.96 15.65
CA LYS A 252 -11.35 -22.88 14.51
C LYS A 252 -11.12 -22.26 13.13
N TYR A 253 -11.32 -20.95 13.00
CA TYR A 253 -11.43 -20.29 11.69
C TYR A 253 -10.60 -19.00 11.63
N ARG A 254 -9.34 -19.10 11.19
CA ARG A 254 -8.37 -17.98 11.17
C ARG A 254 -8.92 -16.70 10.52
N ASP A 255 -9.49 -16.79 9.32
CA ASP A 255 -10.02 -15.63 8.59
C ASP A 255 -11.18 -14.95 9.34
N LYS A 256 -11.99 -15.73 10.06
CA LYS A 256 -13.11 -15.23 10.87
C LYS A 256 -12.65 -14.60 12.18
N ILE A 257 -11.54 -15.08 12.74
CA ILE A 257 -10.91 -14.51 13.93
C ILE A 257 -10.37 -13.13 13.61
N GLU A 258 -9.59 -13.00 12.53
CA GLU A 258 -9.07 -11.69 12.10
C GLU A 258 -10.20 -10.69 11.80
N ALA A 259 -11.24 -11.12 11.09
CA ALA A 259 -12.42 -10.30 10.87
C ALA A 259 -13.09 -9.86 12.19
N SER A 260 -13.15 -10.75 13.19
CA SER A 260 -13.70 -10.45 14.51
C SER A 260 -12.87 -9.42 15.28
N PHE A 261 -11.54 -9.46 15.18
CA PHE A 261 -10.66 -8.43 15.75
C PHE A 261 -10.82 -7.08 15.05
N ARG A 262 -10.87 -7.05 13.71
CA ARG A 262 -11.00 -5.81 12.94
C ARG A 262 -12.30 -5.05 13.21
N CYS A 263 -13.43 -5.76 13.35
CA CYS A 263 -14.73 -5.14 13.64
C CYS A 263 -15.08 -5.08 15.12
N PHE A 264 -14.19 -5.52 16.02
CA PHE A 264 -14.50 -5.66 17.45
C PHE A 264 -15.00 -4.36 18.09
N ARG A 265 -14.38 -3.23 17.72
CA ARG A 265 -14.78 -1.90 18.18
C ARG A 265 -16.23 -1.58 17.85
N ASP A 266 -16.65 -1.83 16.62
CA ASP A 266 -18.01 -1.56 16.15
C ASP A 266 -19.02 -2.48 16.87
N LEU A 267 -18.64 -3.72 17.14
CA LEU A 267 -19.46 -4.67 17.91
C LEU A 267 -19.62 -4.24 19.37
N VAL A 268 -18.57 -3.73 19.99
CA VAL A 268 -18.62 -3.19 21.36
C VAL A 268 -19.52 -1.96 21.41
N GLN A 269 -19.42 -1.05 20.42
CA GLN A 269 -20.25 0.15 20.37
C GLN A 269 -21.73 -0.15 20.09
N SER A 270 -22.01 -1.18 19.28
CA SER A 270 -23.38 -1.60 18.95
C SER A 270 -23.99 -2.57 19.97
N ALA A 271 -23.21 -3.11 20.91
CA ALA A 271 -23.70 -3.99 21.94
C ALA A 271 -24.59 -3.24 22.94
N THR A 272 -25.73 -3.84 23.28
CA THR A 272 -26.61 -3.32 24.34
C THR A 272 -25.90 -3.30 25.70
N GLU A 273 -26.31 -2.39 26.58
CA GLU A 273 -25.74 -2.27 27.94
C GLU A 273 -25.77 -3.59 28.72
N ARG A 274 -26.88 -4.34 28.60
CA ARG A 274 -27.03 -5.67 29.20
C ARG A 274 -25.96 -6.65 28.71
N VAL A 275 -25.56 -6.58 27.45
CA VAL A 275 -24.53 -7.47 26.88
C VAL A 275 -23.15 -7.07 27.40
N ILE A 276 -22.84 -5.77 27.39
CA ILE A 276 -21.57 -5.24 27.92
C ILE A 276 -21.39 -5.65 29.39
N GLN A 277 -22.40 -5.44 30.23
CA GLN A 277 -22.37 -5.81 31.65
C GLN A 277 -22.08 -7.30 31.87
N ASN A 278 -22.66 -8.18 31.06
CA ASN A 278 -22.58 -9.63 31.28
C ASN A 278 -21.39 -10.30 30.59
N ARG A 279 -20.79 -9.68 29.57
CA ARG A 279 -19.81 -10.33 28.69
C ARG A 279 -18.47 -9.61 28.59
N CYS A 280 -18.32 -8.41 29.16
CA CYS A 280 -17.08 -7.64 29.04
C CYS A 280 -15.86 -8.35 29.65
N LYS A 281 -16.01 -9.08 30.76
CA LYS A 281 -14.90 -9.83 31.38
C LYS A 281 -14.44 -11.00 30.51
N GLU A 282 -15.39 -11.81 30.06
CA GLU A 282 -15.13 -12.90 29.11
C GLU A 282 -14.48 -12.39 27.81
N ALA A 283 -14.98 -11.27 27.29
CA ALA A 283 -14.39 -10.63 26.12
C ALA A 283 -12.93 -10.22 26.35
N LEU A 284 -12.63 -9.62 27.50
CA LEU A 284 -11.27 -9.21 27.86
C LEU A 284 -10.33 -10.41 27.95
N ASP A 285 -10.77 -11.48 28.63
CA ASP A 285 -9.99 -12.71 28.78
C ASP A 285 -9.68 -13.34 27.41
N VAL A 286 -10.69 -13.46 26.55
CA VAL A 286 -10.54 -14.02 25.20
C VAL A 286 -9.56 -13.20 24.35
N LEU A 287 -9.66 -11.86 24.39
CA LEU A 287 -8.77 -10.99 23.61
C LEU A 287 -7.31 -11.04 24.10
N ILE A 288 -7.10 -11.11 25.41
CA ILE A 288 -5.76 -11.14 26.01
C ILE A 288 -5.10 -12.50 25.76
N CYS A 289 -5.84 -13.60 25.94
CA CYS A 289 -5.32 -14.96 25.87
C CYS A 289 -5.10 -15.49 24.45
N TYR A 290 -5.82 -14.98 23.45
CA TYR A 290 -5.66 -15.45 22.06
C TYR A 290 -4.24 -15.23 21.55
N ASP A 291 -3.62 -16.20 20.87
CA ASP A 291 -2.26 -16.06 20.33
C ASP A 291 -2.26 -15.66 18.83
N GLY A 292 -2.42 -14.36 18.56
CA GLY A 292 -2.41 -13.79 17.21
C GLY A 292 -3.04 -12.39 17.13
N CYS A 293 -3.09 -11.81 15.93
CA CYS A 293 -3.73 -10.50 15.66
C CYS A 293 -3.23 -9.35 16.54
N GLU A 294 -1.93 -9.32 16.84
CA GLU A 294 -1.31 -8.30 17.72
C GLU A 294 -1.56 -6.87 17.23
N GLU A 295 -1.61 -6.68 15.92
CA GLU A 295 -1.86 -5.40 15.26
C GLU A 295 -3.26 -4.82 15.56
N TYR A 296 -4.24 -5.65 15.98
CA TYR A 296 -5.61 -5.23 16.28
C TYR A 296 -5.98 -5.31 17.77
N LYS A 297 -5.15 -6.00 18.57
CA LYS A 297 -5.48 -6.30 19.98
C LYS A 297 -5.62 -5.06 20.85
N ILE A 298 -4.68 -4.12 20.75
CA ILE A 298 -4.72 -2.90 21.57
C ILE A 298 -5.99 -2.11 21.25
N ASP A 299 -6.36 -1.97 19.99
CA ASP A 299 -7.60 -1.31 19.55
C ASP A 299 -8.85 -2.01 20.09
N ALA A 300 -8.93 -3.33 19.95
CA ALA A 300 -10.06 -4.12 20.43
C ALA A 300 -10.21 -4.01 21.96
N ILE A 301 -9.12 -4.21 22.70
CA ILE A 301 -9.11 -4.12 24.16
C ILE A 301 -9.42 -2.69 24.61
N SER A 302 -8.83 -1.66 24.00
CA SER A 302 -9.11 -0.26 24.32
C SER A 302 -10.59 0.08 24.10
N SER A 303 -11.18 -0.35 22.98
CA SER A 303 -12.62 -0.10 22.74
C SER A 303 -13.52 -0.74 23.80
N LEU A 304 -13.15 -1.93 24.27
CA LEU A 304 -13.85 -2.62 25.34
C LEU A 304 -13.73 -1.87 26.67
N PHE A 305 -12.54 -1.37 27.03
CA PHE A 305 -12.37 -0.53 28.23
C PHE A 305 -13.05 0.83 28.10
N GLU A 306 -13.11 1.45 26.93
CA GLU A 306 -13.82 2.71 26.71
C GLU A 306 -15.31 2.57 27.03
N ARG A 307 -15.93 1.45 26.61
CA ARG A 307 -17.36 1.21 26.79
C ARG A 307 -17.70 0.58 28.14
N SER A 308 -16.80 -0.22 28.71
CA SER A 308 -17.03 -1.05 29.91
C SER A 308 -16.17 -0.61 31.10
N PHE A 309 -15.73 0.65 31.14
CA PHE A 309 -14.69 1.13 32.05
C PHE A 309 -14.97 0.76 33.51
N ASP A 310 -16.18 1.04 33.99
CA ASP A 310 -16.60 0.79 35.38
C ASP A 310 -16.60 -0.70 35.76
N TYR A 311 -16.71 -1.60 34.77
CA TYR A 311 -16.73 -3.05 34.98
C TYR A 311 -15.35 -3.70 34.90
N LEU A 312 -14.41 -3.09 34.15
CA LEU A 312 -13.14 -3.72 33.81
C LEU A 312 -11.91 -3.05 34.41
N VAL A 313 -11.96 -1.76 34.71
CA VAL A 313 -10.74 -0.98 35.03
C VAL A 313 -9.99 -1.55 36.24
N GLN A 314 -10.72 -1.96 37.29
CA GLN A 314 -10.10 -2.54 38.48
C GLN A 314 -9.46 -3.90 38.20
N ASP A 315 -10.15 -4.77 37.47
CA ASP A 315 -9.63 -6.09 37.10
C ASP A 315 -8.37 -5.93 36.23
N GLY A 316 -8.40 -5.04 35.24
CA GLY A 316 -7.25 -4.75 34.39
C GLY A 316 -6.06 -4.15 35.15
N LEU A 317 -6.29 -3.23 36.09
CA LEU A 317 -5.25 -2.69 36.96
C LEU A 317 -4.65 -3.78 37.87
N ASN A 318 -5.50 -4.62 38.47
CA ASN A 318 -5.04 -5.74 39.28
C ASN A 318 -4.18 -6.70 38.46
N SER A 319 -4.63 -7.13 37.28
CA SER A 319 -3.89 -8.04 36.40
C SER A 319 -2.56 -7.45 35.92
N LEU A 320 -2.50 -6.14 35.68
CA LEU A 320 -1.27 -5.44 35.27
C LEU A 320 -0.17 -5.53 36.34
N PHE A 321 -0.53 -5.38 37.62
CA PHE A 321 0.41 -5.36 38.74
C PHE A 321 0.53 -6.72 39.47
N GLU A 322 -0.34 -7.69 39.19
CA GLU A 322 -0.31 -9.00 39.81
C GLU A 322 0.94 -9.80 39.39
N ALA A 323 1.61 -10.43 40.35
CA ALA A 323 2.84 -11.19 40.11
C ALA A 323 2.65 -12.38 39.15
N LYS A 324 1.47 -13.02 39.18
CA LYS A 324 1.17 -14.24 38.41
C LYS A 324 0.87 -13.97 36.93
N THR A 325 0.55 -12.73 36.55
CA THR A 325 0.26 -12.37 35.16
C THR A 325 1.54 -12.34 34.33
N CYS A 326 1.53 -12.99 33.16
CA CYS A 326 2.69 -13.04 32.28
C CYS A 326 3.02 -11.65 31.68
N LEU A 327 4.28 -11.44 31.32
CA LEU A 327 4.76 -10.14 30.82
C LEU A 327 4.02 -9.68 29.55
N ARG A 328 3.65 -10.61 28.66
CA ARG A 328 2.89 -10.29 27.43
C ARG A 328 1.54 -9.65 27.75
N HIS A 329 0.77 -10.24 28.66
CA HIS A 329 -0.52 -9.68 29.08
C HIS A 329 -0.34 -8.32 29.78
N LYS A 330 0.70 -8.19 30.62
CA LYS A 330 1.04 -6.91 31.26
C LYS A 330 1.34 -5.81 30.24
N LEU A 331 2.10 -6.12 29.18
CA LEU A 331 2.40 -5.17 28.11
C LEU A 331 1.15 -4.77 27.33
N LEU A 332 0.27 -5.72 26.98
CA LEU A 332 -1.00 -5.41 26.30
C LEU A 332 -1.87 -4.46 27.13
N LEU A 333 -2.02 -4.74 28.42
CA LEU A 333 -2.76 -3.87 29.35
C LEU A 333 -2.07 -2.50 29.50
N ALA A 334 -0.75 -2.47 29.57
CA ALA A 334 0.02 -1.23 29.67
C ALA A 334 -0.18 -0.32 28.45
N PHE A 335 -0.07 -0.86 27.24
CA PHE A 335 -0.32 -0.11 26.01
C PHE A 335 -1.79 0.32 25.88
N THR A 336 -2.72 -0.53 26.29
CA THR A 336 -4.15 -0.20 26.34
C THR A 336 -4.40 0.99 27.27
N PHE A 337 -3.88 0.98 28.50
CA PHE A 337 -4.09 2.07 29.45
C PHE A 337 -3.41 3.35 29.03
N LYS A 338 -2.21 3.28 28.45
CA LYS A 338 -1.57 4.43 27.82
C LYS A 338 -2.50 5.08 26.78
N ARG A 339 -3.03 4.29 25.85
CA ARG A 339 -3.97 4.78 24.84
C ARG A 339 -5.23 5.39 25.44
N LEU A 340 -5.81 4.79 26.47
CA LEU A 340 -6.98 5.35 27.18
C LEU A 340 -6.66 6.67 27.86
N VAL A 341 -5.46 6.83 28.42
CA VAL A 341 -5.01 8.10 28.99
C VAL A 341 -4.82 9.17 27.90
N GLU A 342 -4.32 8.80 26.72
CA GLU A 342 -4.14 9.70 25.57
C GLU A 342 -5.47 10.13 24.93
N THR A 343 -6.38 9.17 24.73
CA THR A 343 -7.52 9.33 23.81
C THR A 343 -8.90 9.19 24.49
N GLY A 344 -8.98 8.54 25.65
CA GLY A 344 -10.24 8.28 26.38
C GLY A 344 -10.86 9.53 27.00
N THR A 345 -11.93 9.42 27.78
CA THR A 345 -12.55 10.58 28.45
C THR A 345 -11.62 11.18 29.51
N TYR A 346 -11.82 12.47 29.85
CA TYR A 346 -11.05 13.12 30.92
C TYR A 346 -11.14 12.36 32.26
N VAL A 347 -12.35 11.88 32.62
CA VAL A 347 -12.60 11.13 33.85
C VAL A 347 -11.79 9.83 33.88
N ASN A 348 -11.83 9.06 32.79
CA ASN A 348 -11.11 7.79 32.68
C ASN A 348 -9.60 8.02 32.69
N ALA A 349 -9.12 9.04 31.96
CA ALA A 349 -7.70 9.38 31.91
C ALA A 349 -7.16 9.83 33.27
N LYS A 350 -7.92 10.66 34.01
CA LYS A 350 -7.57 11.08 35.37
C LYS A 350 -7.51 9.89 36.32
N TYR A 351 -8.53 9.04 36.29
CA TYR A 351 -8.60 7.84 37.12
C TYR A 351 -7.41 6.89 36.87
N LEU A 352 -7.12 6.58 35.60
CA LEU A 352 -5.99 5.71 35.23
C LEU A 352 -4.65 6.34 35.61
N HIS A 353 -4.46 7.65 35.37
CA HIS A 353 -3.26 8.36 35.77
C HIS A 353 -2.98 8.23 37.27
N GLU A 354 -3.97 8.53 38.11
CA GLU A 354 -3.83 8.51 39.57
C GLU A 354 -3.55 7.09 40.08
N ASN A 355 -4.29 6.09 39.58
CA ASN A 355 -4.14 4.70 40.01
C ASN A 355 -2.83 4.06 39.52
N ILE A 356 -2.43 4.28 38.26
CA ILE A 356 -1.16 3.75 37.73
C ILE A 356 0.02 4.37 38.48
N LYS A 357 0.00 5.69 38.73
CA LYS A 357 1.03 6.38 39.51
C LYS A 357 1.13 5.80 40.92
N PHE A 358 -0.01 5.62 41.58
CA PHE A 358 -0.07 5.05 42.93
C PHE A 358 0.50 3.62 42.96
N MET A 359 0.08 2.77 42.03
CA MET A 359 0.52 1.37 41.97
C MET A 359 2.01 1.24 41.62
N LEU A 360 2.52 2.03 40.66
CA LEU A 360 3.95 2.05 40.32
C LEU A 360 4.83 2.45 41.52
N SER A 361 4.37 3.38 42.36
CA SER A 361 5.13 3.82 43.53
C SER A 361 5.27 2.77 44.63
N ARG A 362 4.48 1.69 44.56
CA ARG A 362 4.42 0.61 45.57
C ARG A 362 4.84 -0.75 45.03
N ALA A 363 5.12 -0.85 43.74
CA ALA A 363 5.46 -2.12 43.11
C ALA A 363 6.96 -2.38 43.22
N ASP A 364 7.33 -3.44 43.95
CA ASP A 364 8.71 -3.92 44.00
C ASP A 364 9.04 -4.68 42.70
N ASN A 365 10.14 -4.31 42.04
CA ASN A 365 10.69 -4.98 40.86
C ASN A 365 9.75 -5.04 39.63
N VAL A 366 9.27 -3.88 39.16
CA VAL A 366 8.60 -3.75 37.85
C VAL A 366 9.64 -3.88 36.72
N PRO A 367 9.45 -4.75 35.71
CA PRO A 367 10.35 -4.83 34.56
C PRO A 367 10.50 -3.46 33.87
N ASN A 368 11.74 -3.08 33.52
CA ASN A 368 12.05 -1.74 32.98
C ASN A 368 11.18 -1.33 31.78
N VAL A 369 10.88 -2.26 30.86
CA VAL A 369 10.01 -1.99 29.70
C VAL A 369 8.59 -1.63 30.14
N LEU A 370 8.05 -2.36 31.12
CA LEU A 370 6.72 -2.09 31.68
C LEU A 370 6.70 -0.77 32.45
N ALA A 371 7.74 -0.49 33.24
CA ALA A 371 7.90 0.76 33.97
C ALA A 371 7.94 1.97 33.02
N ASN A 372 8.69 1.87 31.91
CA ASN A 372 8.80 2.96 30.92
C ASN A 372 7.46 3.29 30.25
N VAL A 373 6.71 2.27 29.79
CA VAL A 373 5.39 2.48 29.16
C VAL A 373 4.40 3.09 30.16
N MET A 374 4.46 2.66 31.41
CA MET A 374 3.56 3.16 32.45
C MET A 374 3.92 4.57 32.94
N TRP A 375 5.22 4.89 33.04
CA TRP A 375 5.64 6.27 33.32
C TRP A 375 5.26 7.23 32.19
N ASP A 376 5.38 6.79 30.93
CA ASP A 376 4.90 7.58 29.78
C ASP A 376 3.39 7.84 29.87
N ALA A 377 2.57 6.82 30.18
CA ALA A 377 1.14 6.99 30.46
C ALA A 377 0.89 7.99 31.61
N VAL A 378 1.66 7.91 32.70
CA VAL A 378 1.57 8.85 33.83
C VAL A 378 1.88 10.29 33.39
N PHE A 379 2.96 10.51 32.63
CA PHE A 379 3.33 11.84 32.13
C PHE A 379 2.29 12.43 31.18
N GLN A 380 1.73 11.61 30.30
CA GLN A 380 0.65 12.02 29.40
C GLN A 380 -0.62 12.38 30.18
N GLY A 381 -0.95 11.59 31.20
CA GLY A 381 -2.03 11.91 32.14
C GLY A 381 -1.82 13.26 32.82
N MET A 382 -0.61 13.55 33.32
CA MET A 382 -0.28 14.86 33.91
C MET A 382 -0.50 16.01 32.93
N ARG A 383 -0.03 15.87 31.68
CA ARG A 383 -0.23 16.90 30.63
C ARG A 383 -1.70 17.13 30.32
N ARG A 384 -2.52 16.08 30.37
CA ARG A 384 -3.95 16.15 30.07
C ARG A 384 -4.75 16.76 31.22
N ILE A 385 -4.39 16.44 32.46
CA ILE A 385 -5.00 17.01 33.67
C ILE A 385 -4.58 18.48 33.87
N GLY A 386 -3.32 18.83 33.56
CA GLY A 386 -2.81 20.20 33.62
C GLY A 386 -3.40 21.16 32.57
N LYS A 387 -4.16 20.66 31.59
CA LYS A 387 -4.87 21.43 30.56
C LYS A 387 -6.37 21.63 30.87
N SER A 388 -6.73 21.71 32.16
CA SER A 388 -8.14 21.86 32.60
C SER A 388 -8.86 23.05 31.90
N PRO A 389 -10.19 22.98 31.64
CA PRO A 389 -10.98 24.02 30.98
C PRO A 389 -11.13 25.36 31.75
N GLU A 390 -10.46 25.55 32.88
CA GLU A 390 -10.61 26.75 33.71
C GLU A 390 -9.82 27.97 33.19
N ASN A 391 -9.06 27.84 32.11
CA ASN A 391 -8.28 28.94 31.52
C ASN A 391 -8.96 29.69 30.36
N HIS A 392 -10.28 29.52 30.18
CA HIS A 392 -11.10 30.39 29.32
C HIS A 392 -12.20 31.07 30.13
N ASN A 393 -11.81 32.01 31.00
CA ASN A 393 -12.65 33.13 31.40
C ASN A 393 -11.77 34.33 31.76
N GLY A 394 -11.29 35.00 30.71
CA GLY A 394 -10.93 36.40 30.79
C GLY A 394 -12.11 37.23 30.27
N SER A 395 -12.67 38.06 31.16
CA SER A 395 -13.57 39.18 30.85
C SER A 395 -15.08 38.88 30.65
N ALA A 396 -15.78 38.72 31.77
CA ALA A 396 -17.02 39.46 31.98
C ALA A 396 -17.01 40.10 33.39
N ARG A 397 -17.26 41.40 33.37
CA ARG A 397 -17.20 42.37 34.47
C ARG A 397 -18.15 42.06 35.63
N MET A 398 -17.71 42.55 36.80
CA MET A 398 -18.52 43.21 37.84
C MET A 398 -19.76 42.46 38.38
N CYS A 399 -19.66 42.00 39.62
CA CYS A 399 -20.15 42.79 40.77
C CYS A 399 -19.75 42.09 42.07
N LEU A 400 -18.79 42.68 42.78
CA LEU A 400 -18.81 42.65 44.23
C LEU A 400 -19.98 43.54 44.67
N ASN A 401 -20.84 43.05 45.54
CA ASN A 401 -20.88 43.65 46.87
C ASN A 401 -21.49 42.71 47.93
N PRO A 402 -21.02 42.85 49.19
CA PRO A 402 -21.39 41.99 50.31
C PRO A 402 -22.60 42.56 51.06
N ILE A 403 -23.50 41.68 51.52
CA ILE A 403 -24.08 41.65 52.88
C ILE A 403 -24.32 40.18 53.21
#